data_AF-A0A4Y2B2T9-F1
#
_entry.id   AF-A0A4Y2B2T9-F1
#
_cell.length_a   1.000
_cell.length_b   1.000
_cell.length_c   1.000
_cell.angle_alpha   90.00
_cell.angle_beta   90.00
_cell.angle_gamma   90.00
#
_symmetry.space_group_name_H-M   'P 1'
#
loop_
_entity.id
_entity.type
_entity.pdbx_description
1 polymer ?
#
loop_
_entity_poly.entity_id
_entity_poly.type
_entity_poly.pdbx_seq_one_letter_code
_entity_poly.pdbx_strand_id
1 'polypeptide(L)'
;MKDVVSIGKKVYERKRLILCNLGELYSSFKLEYPNLKIGLSKFCSLRPKWCVLAGASGTHLVCICTIHQNVILLIHGAGFEEEYKQLMSYIVCEGAGRECMLRHCDKCPSKDNLVQFLQAKFEDYDDEDIVEYNQWVSTDRTEMIRCSTSVGEFIEKLVRKN
;
A
#
# COMPACT_ATOMS: atom_id res chain seq x y z
N MET A 1 18.24 -6.61 15.00
CA MET A 1 17.35 -6.74 16.18
C MET A 1 16.84 -8.18 16.22
N LYS A 2 16.76 -8.87 17.37
CA LYS A 2 16.24 -10.26 17.39
C LYS A 2 14.71 -10.24 17.24
N ASP A 3 14.18 -11.00 16.26
CA ASP A 3 12.74 -11.11 15.92
C ASP A 3 11.94 -12.05 16.85
N VAL A 4 12.48 -12.30 18.04
CA VAL A 4 11.89 -13.20 19.02
C VAL A 4 11.75 -12.51 20.39
N VAL A 5 10.73 -12.90 21.14
CA VAL A 5 10.48 -12.46 22.54
C VAL A 5 10.59 -13.67 23.46
N SER A 6 11.30 -13.51 24.58
CA SER A 6 11.34 -14.53 25.62
C SER A 6 10.02 -14.53 26.40
N ILE A 7 9.32 -15.67 26.40
CA ILE A 7 8.06 -15.85 27.14
C ILE A 7 8.24 -16.65 28.44
N GLY A 8 9.45 -17.12 28.70
CA GLY A 8 9.81 -17.90 29.88
C GLY A 8 11.26 -18.38 29.83
N LYS A 9 11.68 -19.23 30.77
CA LYS A 9 13.05 -19.80 30.76
C LYS A 9 13.25 -20.62 29.48
N LYS A 10 14.08 -20.10 28.57
CA LYS A 10 14.46 -20.70 27.27
C LYS A 10 13.33 -20.92 26.26
N VAL A 11 12.17 -20.29 26.43
CA VAL A 11 11.07 -20.34 25.45
C VAL A 11 10.97 -19.02 24.71
N TYR A 12 11.03 -19.09 23.38
CA TYR A 12 11.05 -17.93 22.51
C TYR A 12 9.90 -18.01 21.51
N GLU A 13 9.19 -16.91 21.35
CA GLU A 13 8.14 -16.75 20.35
C GLU A 13 8.54 -15.71 19.32
N ARG A 14 8.15 -15.92 18.06
CA ARG A 14 8.36 -14.91 17.02
C ARG A 14 7.47 -13.70 17.27
N LYS A 15 8.03 -12.50 17.12
CA LYS A 15 7.27 -11.25 17.18
C LYS A 15 6.18 -11.26 16.11
N ARG A 16 4.96 -10.91 16.51
CA ARG A 16 3.83 -10.63 15.63
C ARG A 16 3.48 -9.16 15.80
N LEU A 17 3.57 -8.39 14.72
CA LEU A 17 3.22 -6.98 14.74
C LEU A 17 1.71 -6.81 14.71
N ILE A 18 1.19 -6.02 15.64
CA ILE A 18 -0.19 -5.54 15.60
C ILE A 18 -0.20 -4.35 14.63
N LEU A 19 -0.92 -4.52 13.52
CA LEU A 19 -1.03 -3.56 12.42
C LEU A 19 -2.24 -2.61 12.59
N CYS A 20 -2.63 -2.34 13.82
CA CYS A 20 -3.66 -1.36 14.18
C CYS A 20 -3.38 -0.86 15.59
N ASN A 21 -4.05 0.21 16.00
CA ASN A 21 -3.96 0.65 17.39
C ASN A 21 -4.82 -0.24 18.31
N LEU A 22 -4.52 -0.23 19.62
CA LEU A 22 -5.23 -1.09 20.58
C LEU A 22 -6.71 -0.75 20.72
N GLY A 23 -7.11 0.49 20.42
CA GLY A 23 -8.51 0.91 20.40
C GLY A 23 -9.27 0.28 19.23
N GLU A 24 -8.73 0.34 18.02
CA GLU A 24 -9.29 -0.31 16.82
C GLU A 24 -9.40 -1.83 17.00
N LEU A 25 -8.35 -2.44 17.58
CA LEU A 25 -8.35 -3.87 17.89
C LEU A 25 -9.44 -4.23 18.91
N TYR A 26 -9.61 -3.41 19.95
CA TYR A 26 -10.65 -3.60 20.94
C TYR A 26 -12.06 -3.39 20.38
N SER A 27 -12.26 -2.39 19.51
CA SER A 27 -13.53 -2.18 18.82
C SER A 27 -13.90 -3.40 17.98
N SER A 28 -12.96 -3.94 17.20
CA SER A 28 -13.14 -5.16 16.42
C SER A 28 -13.47 -6.36 17.31
N PHE A 29 -12.75 -6.50 18.44
CA PHE A 29 -13.02 -7.53 19.44
C PHE A 29 -14.45 -7.45 20.02
N LYS A 30 -14.97 -6.25 20.29
CA LYS A 30 -16.34 -6.08 20.82
C LYS A 30 -17.42 -6.36 19.78
N LEU A 31 -17.14 -6.18 18.49
CA LEU A 31 -18.03 -6.60 17.41
C LEU A 31 -18.10 -8.13 17.30
N GLU A 32 -16.96 -8.81 17.40
CA GLU A 32 -16.88 -10.28 17.29
C GLU A 32 -17.39 -10.98 18.56
N TYR A 33 -17.13 -10.40 19.74
CA TYR A 33 -17.52 -10.96 21.05
C TYR A 33 -18.38 -9.97 21.87
N PRO A 34 -19.61 -9.66 21.42
CA PRO A 34 -20.45 -8.61 22.04
C PRO A 34 -20.77 -8.90 23.51
N ASN A 35 -20.98 -10.18 23.83
CA ASN A 35 -21.36 -10.64 25.17
C ASN A 35 -20.20 -10.70 26.17
N LEU A 36 -18.95 -10.65 25.72
CA LEU A 36 -17.81 -10.69 26.64
C LEU A 36 -17.63 -9.33 27.31
N LYS A 37 -17.79 -9.32 28.64
CA LYS A 37 -17.64 -8.13 29.48
C LYS A 37 -16.17 -7.94 29.87
N ILE A 38 -15.39 -7.39 28.95
CA ILE A 38 -14.01 -6.99 29.17
C ILE A 38 -13.85 -5.53 28.79
N GLY A 39 -13.23 -4.73 29.67
CA GLY A 39 -12.89 -3.34 29.37
C GLY A 39 -11.56 -3.23 28.61
N LEU A 40 -11.33 -2.11 27.94
CA LEU A 40 -10.13 -1.84 27.13
C LEU A 40 -8.83 -2.10 27.92
N SER A 41 -8.71 -1.60 29.15
CA SER A 41 -7.50 -1.79 29.97
C SER A 41 -7.21 -3.27 30.23
N LYS A 42 -8.24 -4.06 30.55
CA LYS A 42 -8.10 -5.50 30.79
C LYS A 42 -7.75 -6.22 29.48
N PHE A 43 -8.41 -5.88 28.39
CA PHE A 43 -8.10 -6.38 27.05
C PHE A 43 -6.63 -6.17 26.68
N CYS A 44 -6.13 -4.93 26.81
CA CYS A 44 -4.75 -4.59 26.53
C CYS A 44 -3.76 -5.35 27.42
N SER A 45 -4.08 -5.57 28.70
CA SER A 45 -3.22 -6.34 29.61
C SER A 45 -3.14 -7.84 29.28
N LEU A 46 -4.16 -8.39 28.62
CA LEU A 46 -4.18 -9.79 28.16
C LEU A 46 -3.41 -10.00 26.85
N ARG A 47 -2.91 -8.94 26.22
CA ARG A 47 -2.11 -9.02 25.01
C ARG A 47 -0.90 -9.94 25.22
N PRO A 48 -0.72 -10.99 24.40
CA PRO A 48 0.46 -11.84 24.48
C PRO A 48 1.76 -11.05 24.29
N LYS A 49 2.83 -11.45 25.00
CA LYS A 49 4.13 -10.75 24.96
C LYS A 49 4.77 -10.70 23.56
N TRP A 50 4.48 -11.69 22.72
CA TRP A 50 4.98 -11.74 21.35
C TRP A 50 4.16 -10.88 20.37
N CYS A 51 2.99 -10.38 20.78
CA CYS A 51 2.21 -9.41 20.01
C CYS A 51 2.69 -7.99 20.35
N VAL A 52 3.44 -7.39 19.44
CA VAL A 52 4.10 -6.09 19.64
C VAL A 52 3.45 -5.01 18.79
N LEU A 53 3.38 -3.77 19.28
CA LEU A 53 2.84 -2.66 18.49
C LEU A 53 3.83 -2.30 17.38
N ALA A 54 3.31 -2.08 16.17
CA ALA A 54 4.07 -1.50 15.09
C ALA A 54 4.24 0.01 15.34
N GLY A 55 5.28 0.38 16.10
CA GLY A 55 5.75 1.75 16.26
C GLY A 55 4.67 2.78 16.63
N ALA A 56 4.84 4.02 16.17
CA ALA A 56 3.80 5.04 16.26
C ALA A 56 2.57 4.62 15.43
N SER A 57 1.35 4.87 15.94
CA SER A 57 0.10 4.57 15.24
C SER A 57 0.13 5.10 13.80
N GLY A 58 -0.28 4.28 12.83
CA GLY A 58 -0.31 4.64 11.39
C GLY A 58 0.97 4.33 10.62
N THR A 59 2.11 4.06 11.28
CA THR A 59 3.38 3.70 10.59
C THR A 59 3.30 2.41 9.76
N HIS A 60 2.31 1.56 10.03
CA HIS A 60 2.05 0.30 9.34
C HIS A 60 0.89 0.36 8.33
N LEU A 61 0.15 1.48 8.29
CA LEU A 61 -0.97 1.67 7.35
C LEU A 61 -0.55 2.38 6.07
N VAL A 62 0.63 2.99 6.05
CA VAL A 62 1.17 3.68 4.87
C VAL A 62 2.36 2.90 4.34
N CYS A 63 2.25 2.41 3.11
CA CYS A 63 3.40 1.82 2.43
C CYS A 63 4.32 2.94 1.95
N ILE A 64 5.54 3.01 2.49
CA ILE A 64 6.58 3.97 2.06
C ILE A 64 7.60 3.34 1.12
N CYS A 65 7.26 2.24 0.45
CA CYS A 65 8.17 1.63 -0.51
C CYS A 65 8.30 2.50 -1.76
N THR A 66 9.46 2.47 -2.41
CA THR A 66 9.71 3.19 -3.66
C THR A 66 8.74 2.75 -4.77
N ILE A 67 8.21 1.52 -4.72
CA ILE A 67 7.27 1.04 -5.74
C ILE A 67 5.98 1.87 -5.70
N HIS A 68 5.27 1.91 -4.57
CA HIS A 68 4.01 2.65 -4.45
C HIS A 68 4.25 4.17 -4.50
N GLN A 69 5.26 4.66 -3.78
CA GLN A 69 5.53 6.10 -3.73
C GLN A 69 5.87 6.67 -5.12
N ASN A 70 6.64 5.93 -5.94
CA ASN A 70 7.00 6.41 -7.27
C ASN A 70 5.83 6.36 -8.26
N VAL A 71 4.83 5.50 -8.07
CA VAL A 71 3.61 5.56 -8.89
C VAL A 71 2.79 6.80 -8.55
N ILE A 72 2.65 7.12 -7.26
CA ILE A 72 1.99 8.36 -6.82
C ILE A 72 2.70 9.59 -7.40
N LEU A 73 4.04 9.61 -7.38
CA LEU A 73 4.80 10.73 -7.94
C LEU A 73 4.69 10.82 -9.47
N LEU A 74 4.57 9.71 -10.19
CA LEU A 74 4.30 9.72 -11.63
C LEU A 74 2.94 10.38 -11.92
N ILE A 75 1.89 9.95 -11.22
CA ILE A 75 0.53 10.51 -11.34
C ILE A 75 0.55 12.02 -11.10
N HIS A 76 1.23 12.46 -10.03
CA HIS A 76 1.33 13.88 -9.70
C HIS A 76 2.14 14.67 -10.74
N GLY A 77 3.23 14.10 -11.27
CA GLY A 77 4.05 14.75 -12.28
C GLY A 77 3.30 14.93 -13.61
N ALA A 78 2.41 14.00 -13.95
CA ALA A 78 1.51 14.12 -15.09
C ALA A 78 0.30 15.05 -14.85
N GLY A 79 0.14 15.62 -13.64
CA GLY A 79 -0.97 16.52 -13.32
C GLY A 79 -2.33 15.83 -13.26
N PHE A 80 -2.37 14.52 -13.02
CA PHE A 80 -3.63 13.79 -12.90
C PHE A 80 -4.36 14.13 -11.61
N GLU A 81 -5.69 14.21 -11.68
CA GLU A 81 -6.55 14.39 -10.51
C GLU A 81 -6.81 13.05 -9.79
N GLU A 82 -6.65 11.93 -10.50
CA GLU A 82 -6.91 10.59 -9.99
C GLU A 82 -5.86 10.11 -8.99
N GLU A 83 -6.30 9.50 -7.90
CA GLU A 83 -5.43 8.82 -6.94
C GLU A 83 -4.99 7.44 -7.47
N TYR A 84 -3.85 6.95 -6.96
CA TYR A 84 -3.35 5.59 -7.24
C TYR A 84 -4.42 4.49 -7.13
N LYS A 85 -5.31 4.58 -6.14
CA LYS A 85 -6.39 3.60 -5.94
C LYS A 85 -7.42 3.60 -7.07
N GLN A 86 -7.65 4.75 -7.70
CA GLN A 86 -8.53 4.87 -8.87
C GLN A 86 -7.85 4.30 -10.12
N LEU A 87 -6.53 4.42 -10.26
CA LEU A 87 -5.81 3.72 -11.34
C LEU A 87 -5.87 2.20 -11.17
N MET A 88 -5.85 1.71 -9.92
CA MET A 88 -6.03 0.28 -9.65
C MET A 88 -7.36 -0.28 -10.15
N SER A 89 -8.47 0.48 -10.05
CA SER A 89 -9.77 -0.04 -10.47
C SER A 89 -9.87 -0.37 -11.96
N TYR A 90 -8.93 0.11 -12.79
CA TYR A 90 -8.88 -0.26 -14.20
C TYR A 90 -8.32 -1.66 -14.45
N ILE A 91 -7.58 -2.25 -13.49
CA ILE A 91 -6.89 -3.53 -13.67
C ILE A 91 -7.31 -4.63 -12.69
N VAL A 92 -8.21 -4.32 -11.75
CA VAL A 92 -8.79 -5.29 -10.82
C VAL A 92 -10.31 -5.27 -10.87
N CYS A 93 -10.94 -6.32 -10.36
CA CYS A 93 -12.41 -6.37 -10.28
C CYS A 93 -12.95 -5.31 -9.30
N GLU A 94 -14.20 -4.89 -9.49
CA GLU A 94 -14.92 -4.11 -8.48
C GLU A 94 -14.97 -4.86 -7.14
N GLY A 95 -14.68 -4.17 -6.03
CA GLY A 95 -14.57 -4.79 -4.71
C GLY A 95 -13.39 -5.75 -4.57
N ALA A 96 -12.32 -5.55 -5.35
CA ALA A 96 -11.13 -6.40 -5.39
C ALA A 96 -10.63 -6.85 -4.00
N GLY A 97 -10.68 -8.17 -3.79
CA GLY A 97 -10.11 -8.83 -2.63
C GLY A 97 -8.68 -9.31 -2.88
N ARG A 98 -8.21 -10.16 -1.96
CA ARG A 98 -6.85 -10.73 -1.97
C ARG A 98 -6.48 -11.37 -3.31
N GLU A 99 -7.35 -12.16 -3.91
CA GLU A 99 -7.03 -12.90 -5.14
C GLU A 99 -6.79 -11.98 -6.34
N CYS A 100 -7.50 -10.84 -6.42
CA CYS A 100 -7.26 -9.83 -7.46
C CYS A 100 -5.88 -9.17 -7.26
N MET A 101 -5.59 -8.74 -6.02
CA MET A 101 -4.33 -8.06 -5.68
C MET A 101 -3.10 -8.95 -5.81
N LEU A 102 -3.27 -10.27 -5.70
CA LEU A 102 -2.22 -11.27 -5.91
C LEU A 102 -2.17 -11.81 -7.35
N ARG A 103 -3.02 -11.30 -8.26
CA ARG A 103 -3.14 -11.75 -9.66
C ARG A 103 -3.46 -13.24 -9.82
N HIS A 104 -4.22 -13.79 -8.89
CA HIS A 104 -4.79 -15.14 -8.98
C HIS A 104 -6.23 -15.14 -9.52
N CYS A 105 -6.78 -13.96 -9.79
CA CYS A 105 -8.12 -13.82 -10.34
C CYS A 105 -8.07 -13.79 -11.87
N ASP A 106 -8.62 -14.83 -12.52
CA ASP A 106 -8.70 -14.91 -13.98
C ASP A 106 -9.76 -13.97 -14.59
N LYS A 107 -10.52 -13.27 -13.75
CA LYS A 107 -11.60 -12.34 -14.16
C LYS A 107 -11.18 -10.87 -14.09
N CYS A 108 -9.97 -10.58 -13.61
CA CYS A 108 -9.52 -9.19 -13.56
C CYS A 108 -9.42 -8.62 -14.98
N PRO A 109 -9.78 -7.34 -15.17
CA PRO A 109 -9.56 -6.68 -16.44
C PRO A 109 -8.08 -6.74 -16.85
N SER A 110 -7.81 -6.75 -18.16
CA SER A 110 -6.43 -6.61 -18.63
C SER A 110 -5.92 -5.20 -18.36
N LYS A 111 -4.60 -5.03 -18.50
CA LYS A 111 -3.96 -3.72 -18.43
C LYS A 111 -4.39 -2.77 -19.54
N ASP A 112 -5.06 -3.26 -20.59
CA ASP A 112 -5.46 -2.46 -21.74
C ASP A 112 -6.45 -1.37 -21.35
N ASN A 113 -7.32 -1.62 -20.36
CA ASN A 113 -8.23 -0.60 -19.83
C ASN A 113 -7.45 0.60 -19.24
N LEU A 114 -6.36 0.31 -18.52
CA LEU A 114 -5.50 1.36 -17.97
C LEU A 114 -4.74 2.07 -19.10
N VAL A 115 -4.25 1.34 -20.10
CA VAL A 115 -3.59 1.95 -21.27
C VAL A 115 -4.54 2.91 -21.99
N GLN A 116 -5.76 2.49 -22.28
CA GLN A 116 -6.78 3.31 -22.95
C GLN A 116 -7.11 4.59 -22.15
N PHE A 117 -7.27 4.45 -20.83
CA PHE A 117 -7.47 5.61 -19.96
C PHE A 117 -6.31 6.61 -20.05
N LEU A 118 -5.07 6.12 -20.03
CA LEU A 118 -3.88 6.98 -20.09
C LEU A 118 -3.72 7.61 -21.47
N GLN A 119 -3.98 6.87 -22.55
CA GLN A 119 -3.97 7.40 -23.91
C GLN A 119 -4.99 8.52 -24.07
N ALA A 120 -6.19 8.37 -23.52
CA ALA A 120 -7.20 9.43 -23.53
C ALA A 120 -6.77 10.67 -22.73
N LYS A 121 -6.04 10.51 -21.63
CA LYS A 121 -5.51 11.65 -20.84
C LYS A 121 -4.45 12.45 -21.60
N PHE A 122 -3.76 11.82 -22.55
CA PHE A 122 -2.71 12.44 -23.36
C PHE A 122 -3.13 12.60 -24.83
N GLU A 123 -4.43 12.63 -25.14
CA GLU A 123 -4.91 12.68 -26.53
C GLU A 123 -4.44 13.92 -27.32
N ASP A 124 -4.17 15.02 -26.61
CA ASP A 124 -3.68 16.28 -27.18
C ASP A 124 -2.14 16.36 -27.28
N TYR A 125 -1.43 15.28 -26.94
CA TYR A 125 0.04 15.22 -26.89
C TYR A 125 0.58 14.18 -27.86
N ASP A 126 1.74 14.46 -28.43
CA ASP A 126 2.47 13.49 -29.23
C ASP A 126 3.21 12.49 -28.31
N ASP A 127 3.43 11.25 -28.79
CA ASP A 127 4.14 10.21 -28.03
C ASP A 127 5.58 10.63 -27.61
N GLU A 128 6.16 11.60 -28.33
CA GLU A 128 7.49 12.17 -28.11
C GLU A 128 7.50 13.35 -27.12
N ASP A 129 6.34 13.90 -26.77
CA ASP A 129 6.24 15.00 -25.80
C ASP A 129 6.78 14.59 -24.44
N ILE A 130 7.33 15.55 -23.69
CA ILE A 130 8.06 15.25 -22.46
C ILE A 130 7.18 15.44 -21.23
N VAL A 131 7.13 14.41 -20.39
CA VAL A 131 6.53 14.44 -19.05
C VAL A 131 7.63 14.48 -18.00
N GLU A 132 7.58 15.46 -17.11
CA GLU A 132 8.50 15.60 -15.99
C GLU A 132 7.86 15.14 -14.67
N TYR A 133 8.60 14.38 -13.88
CA TYR A 133 8.12 13.89 -12.59
C TYR A 133 9.28 13.62 -11.63
N ASN A 134 8.94 13.46 -10.35
CA ASN A 134 9.92 13.13 -9.32
C ASN A 134 9.93 11.62 -9.04
N GLN A 135 11.08 11.09 -8.60
CA GLN A 135 11.22 9.69 -8.23
C GLN A 135 12.16 9.52 -7.03
N TRP A 136 11.77 8.68 -6.07
CA TRP A 136 12.65 8.22 -5.00
C TRP A 136 13.63 7.17 -5.53
N VAL A 137 14.91 7.36 -5.21
CA VAL A 137 15.98 6.41 -5.54
C VAL A 137 16.01 5.26 -4.53
N SER A 138 15.82 5.56 -3.24
CA SER A 138 15.81 4.57 -2.16
C SER A 138 14.88 4.99 -1.03
N THR A 139 14.44 4.05 -0.19
CA THR A 139 13.65 4.34 1.02
C THR A 139 14.48 4.87 2.19
N ASP A 140 15.77 4.52 2.23
CA ASP A 140 16.60 4.68 3.44
C ASP A 140 17.38 6.01 3.42
N ARG A 141 17.60 6.54 2.22
CA ARG A 141 18.16 7.87 1.98
C ARG A 141 17.12 8.60 1.17
N THR A 142 16.62 9.72 1.69
CA THR A 142 15.60 10.59 1.10
C THR A 142 16.15 11.31 -0.13
N GLU A 143 16.65 10.55 -1.11
CA GLU A 143 17.16 11.03 -2.36
C GLU A 143 16.05 10.92 -3.40
N MET A 144 15.59 12.10 -3.82
CA MET A 144 14.59 12.27 -4.84
C MET A 144 15.27 12.91 -6.05
N ILE A 145 15.06 12.32 -7.21
CA ILE A 145 15.55 12.83 -8.49
C ILE A 145 14.38 13.33 -9.33
N ARG A 146 14.64 14.32 -10.17
CA ARG A 146 13.74 14.75 -11.23
C ARG A 146 14.06 13.94 -12.49
N CYS A 147 13.03 13.36 -13.07
CA CYS A 147 13.10 12.58 -14.30
C CYS A 147 12.27 13.28 -15.37
N SER A 148 12.64 13.05 -16.63
CA SER A 148 11.85 13.39 -17.80
C SER A 148 11.83 12.17 -18.73
N THR A 149 10.66 11.81 -19.23
CA THR A 149 10.48 10.75 -20.23
C THR A 149 9.48 11.21 -21.28
N SER A 150 9.43 10.54 -22.43
CA SER A 150 8.37 10.82 -23.39
C SER A 150 7.00 10.37 -22.85
N VAL A 151 5.90 10.84 -23.44
CA VAL A 151 4.53 10.39 -23.13
C VAL A 151 4.42 8.88 -23.29
N GLY A 152 4.91 8.32 -24.40
CA GLY A 152 4.89 6.88 -24.64
C GLY A 152 5.61 6.09 -23.55
N GLU A 153 6.84 6.47 -23.21
CA GLU A 153 7.60 5.84 -22.12
C GLU A 153 6.93 6.00 -20.75
N PHE A 154 6.30 7.16 -20.51
CA PHE A 154 5.59 7.43 -19.27
C PHE A 154 4.41 6.46 -19.09
N ILE A 155 3.58 6.28 -20.12
CA ILE A 155 2.44 5.36 -20.12
C ILE A 155 2.92 3.93 -19.85
N GLU A 156 3.92 3.45 -20.59
CA GLU A 156 4.50 2.11 -20.38
C GLU A 156 5.00 1.92 -18.95
N LYS A 157 5.68 2.94 -18.40
CA LYS A 157 6.23 2.89 -17.05
C LYS A 157 5.13 2.81 -16.00
N LEU A 158 4.06 3.57 -16.15
CA LEU A 158 2.92 3.56 -15.23
C LEU A 158 2.18 2.22 -15.31
N VAL A 159 1.95 1.70 -16.52
CA VAL A 159 1.27 0.41 -16.75
C VAL A 159 2.09 -0.77 -16.24
N ARG A 160 3.42 -0.75 -16.38
CA ARG A 160 4.30 -1.82 -15.86
C ARG A 160 4.32 -1.87 -14.34
N LYS A 161 4.23 -0.72 -13.67
CA LYS A 161 4.28 -0.61 -12.20
C LYS A 161 2.95 -0.94 -11.49
N ASN A 162 1.88 -1.07 -12.27
CA ASN A 162 0.56 -1.51 -11.83
C ASN A 162 0.32 -2.99 -12.18
#